data_AF-A0A1Y4QMP4-F1
#
_entry.id   AF-A0A1Y4QMP4-F1
#
_cell.length_a   1.000
_cell.length_b   1.000
_cell.length_c   1.000
_cell.angle_alpha   90.00
_cell.angle_beta   90.00
_cell.angle_gamma   90.00
#
_symmetry.space_group_name_H-M   'P 1'
#
loop_
_entity.id
_entity.type
_entity.pdbx_description
1 polymer ?
#
loop_
_entity_poly.entity_id
_entity_poly.type
_entity_poly.pdbx_seq_one_letter_code
_entity_poly.pdbx_strand_id
1 'polypeptide(L)'
;MMKYKYTIIIVSLCLIAFGIGIFSRQQKTDNSSYKQVIHSDYDVAYNLEQLKEVSDIIVKGKYVEFIDTWNMSRDPINIQKEDSEYYIEGKNYRFQIEEVIKGNPESDSIIVSIESATRNSIDFRENDNDQPDIHHYMYTNPRFIEPDIGNEYVLFLDYNNSIENFDYYYGAIEPFSIKIENNKTILQSNLITDKIRKQKESTAINVDGVEVNVKEELVPLDDFIGEMDYDQLKNMLFN
;
A
#
# COMPACT_ATOMS: atom_id res chain seq x y z
N MET A 1 27.14 14.81 22.71
CA MET A 1 25.99 14.16 23.38
C MET A 1 24.88 14.10 22.36
N MET A 2 24.60 12.90 21.86
CA MET A 2 23.76 12.63 20.70
C MET A 2 22.29 12.74 21.11
N LYS A 3 21.56 13.72 20.58
CA LYS A 3 20.14 13.91 20.89
C LYS A 3 19.31 13.20 19.82
N TYR A 4 18.66 12.12 20.22
CA TYR A 4 17.65 11.46 19.41
C TYR A 4 16.30 12.08 19.73
N LYS A 5 15.56 12.50 18.69
CA LYS A 5 14.15 12.90 18.82
C LYS A 5 13.29 11.69 18.44
N TYR A 6 12.38 11.30 19.32
CA TYR A 6 11.40 10.25 19.07
C TYR A 6 10.03 10.92 19.00
N THR A 7 9.39 10.90 17.84
CA THR A 7 7.96 11.19 17.74
C THR A 7 7.26 9.83 17.76
N ILE A 8 6.63 9.49 18.89
CA ILE A 8 5.83 8.27 19.03
C ILE A 8 4.47 8.57 18.42
N ILE A 9 4.12 7.89 17.34
CA ILE A 9 2.78 7.92 16.74
C ILE A 9 2.12 6.59 17.10
N ILE A 10 1.28 6.56 18.13
CA ILE A 10 0.44 5.38 18.39
C ILE A 10 -0.69 5.43 17.37
N VAL A 11 -0.52 4.69 16.28
CA VAL A 11 -1.61 4.40 15.36
C VAL A 11 -2.51 3.37 16.04
N SER A 12 -3.60 3.84 16.66
CA SER A 12 -4.78 3.00 16.89
C SER A 12 -5.79 3.36 15.81
N LEU A 13 -5.40 3.11 14.55
CA LEU A 13 -6.31 3.15 13.41
C LEU A 13 -7.06 1.81 13.42
N CYS A 14 -8.37 1.87 13.63
CA CYS A 14 -9.27 0.77 13.27
C CYS A 14 -9.31 0.61 11.75
N LEU A 15 -8.20 0.19 11.16
CA LEU A 15 -8.20 -0.60 9.93
C LEU A 15 -8.24 -2.05 10.40
N ILE A 16 -9.43 -2.63 10.38
CA ILE A 16 -9.63 -4.06 10.65
C ILE A 16 -9.57 -4.69 9.25
N ALA A 17 -8.53 -5.42 8.83
CA ALA A 17 -7.50 -6.12 9.57
C ALA A 17 -6.09 -5.50 9.37
N PHE A 18 -5.28 -5.58 10.43
CA PHE A 18 -3.90 -5.13 10.56
C PHE A 18 -3.69 -3.62 10.74
N GLY A 19 -3.46 -3.24 12.00
CA GLY A 19 -3.02 -1.91 12.38
C GLY A 19 -1.60 -1.64 11.86
N ILE A 20 -1.50 -0.99 10.70
CA ILE A 20 -0.24 -0.49 10.17
C ILE A 20 0.16 0.74 10.99
N GLY A 21 1.13 0.58 11.89
CA GLY A 21 1.75 1.70 12.60
C GLY A 21 2.88 2.29 11.78
N ILE A 22 2.69 3.49 11.22
CA ILE A 22 3.77 4.22 10.54
C ILE A 22 4.51 5.07 11.58
N PHE A 23 5.78 4.74 11.85
CA PHE A 23 6.66 5.51 12.73
C PHE A 23 7.74 6.21 11.92
N SER A 24 7.90 7.53 12.10
CA SER A 24 8.99 8.27 11.47
C SER A 24 10.00 8.84 12.47
N ARG A 25 11.30 8.65 12.20
CA ARG A 25 12.42 9.17 13.00
C ARG A 25 13.24 10.14 12.15
N GLN A 26 13.53 11.33 12.67
CA GLN A 26 14.23 12.38 11.94
C GLN A 26 15.61 12.70 12.53
N GLN A 27 16.59 13.00 11.67
CA GLN A 27 17.94 13.42 12.04
C GLN A 27 18.49 14.45 11.05
N LYS A 28 18.96 15.60 11.54
CA LYS A 28 19.74 16.58 10.76
C LYS A 28 21.18 16.05 10.59
N THR A 29 21.73 16.11 9.39
CA THR A 29 23.14 15.78 9.13
C THR A 29 23.98 17.06 8.99
N ASP A 30 25.30 16.93 9.13
CA ASP A 30 26.24 18.07 9.18
C ASP A 30 26.28 18.93 7.90
N ASN A 31 25.64 18.49 6.80
CA ASN A 31 25.63 19.15 5.47
C ASN A 31 24.27 19.75 5.06
N SER A 32 23.43 20.18 6.01
CA SER A 32 22.11 20.78 5.72
C SER A 32 21.09 19.86 5.07
N SER A 33 21.26 18.53 5.15
CA SER A 33 20.25 17.55 4.71
C SER A 33 19.58 16.89 5.91
N TYR A 34 18.28 16.64 5.78
CA TYR A 34 17.49 15.93 6.78
C TYR A 34 17.37 14.46 6.38
N LYS A 35 17.42 13.56 7.36
CA LYS A 35 17.14 12.14 7.17
C LYS A 35 15.86 11.81 7.91
N GLN A 36 14.91 11.17 7.22
CA GLN A 36 13.71 10.61 7.82
C GLN A 36 13.71 9.10 7.60
N VAL A 37 13.55 8.32 8.65
CA VAL A 37 13.36 6.87 8.56
C VAL A 37 11.91 6.57 8.83
N ILE A 38 11.21 5.98 7.87
CA ILE A 38 9.83 5.53 7.99
C ILE A 38 9.88 4.02 8.29
N HIS A 39 9.20 3.61 9.36
CA HIS A 39 8.94 2.20 9.64
C HIS A 39 7.45 1.99 9.40
N SER A 40 7.13 1.01 8.55
CA SER A 40 5.78 0.61 8.25
C SER A 40 5.69 -0.88 8.54
N ASP A 41 4.89 -1.28 9.52
CA ASP A 41 4.56 -2.69 9.72
C ASP A 41 3.45 -3.06 8.74
N TYR A 42 3.71 -3.95 7.80
CA TYR A 42 2.72 -4.44 6.85
C TYR A 42 2.79 -5.95 6.72
N ASP A 43 1.63 -6.57 6.54
CA ASP A 43 1.51 -8.01 6.40
C ASP A 43 1.74 -8.43 4.96
N VAL A 44 2.52 -9.51 4.81
CA VAL A 44 2.79 -10.13 3.54
C VAL A 44 2.39 -11.60 3.58
N ALA A 45 1.78 -12.08 2.49
CA ALA A 45 1.55 -13.49 2.26
C ALA A 45 2.80 -14.12 1.63
N TYR A 46 3.18 -15.29 2.11
CA TYR A 46 4.35 -16.04 1.66
C TYR A 46 4.00 -17.20 0.73
N ASN A 47 2.71 -17.45 0.48
CA ASN A 47 2.23 -18.51 -0.39
C ASN A 47 0.76 -18.26 -0.81
N LEU A 48 0.30 -19.02 -1.81
CA LEU A 48 -1.08 -18.95 -2.31
C LEU A 48 -2.12 -19.36 -1.27
N GLU A 49 -1.80 -20.27 -0.35
CA GLU A 49 -2.74 -20.73 0.69
C GLU A 49 -3.11 -19.57 1.63
N GLN A 50 -2.12 -18.80 2.07
CA GLN A 50 -2.34 -17.60 2.87
C GLN A 50 -3.17 -16.56 2.13
N LEU A 51 -2.87 -16.29 0.85
CA LEU A 51 -3.68 -15.38 0.03
C LEU A 51 -5.14 -15.82 -0.04
N LYS A 52 -5.38 -17.11 -0.25
CA LYS A 52 -6.73 -17.67 -0.29
C LYS A 52 -7.43 -17.59 1.06
N GLU A 53 -6.72 -17.83 2.14
CA GLU A 53 -7.27 -17.85 3.50
C GLU A 53 -7.77 -16.46 3.89
N VAL A 54 -6.93 -15.44 3.71
CA VAL A 54 -7.24 -14.07 4.17
C VAL A 54 -8.21 -13.34 3.26
N SER A 55 -8.26 -13.65 1.96
CA SER A 55 -9.12 -12.90 1.02
C SER A 55 -10.56 -13.32 1.14
N ASP A 56 -11.48 -12.39 1.35
CA ASP A 56 -12.91 -12.66 1.24
C ASP A 56 -13.34 -13.02 -0.18
N ILE A 57 -12.73 -12.36 -1.17
CA ILE A 57 -13.08 -12.46 -2.59
C ILE A 57 -11.83 -12.72 -3.43
N ILE A 58 -11.95 -13.63 -4.39
CA ILE A 58 -10.91 -13.88 -5.39
C ILE A 58 -11.56 -13.84 -6.77
N VAL A 59 -11.08 -12.96 -7.63
CA VAL A 59 -11.68 -12.71 -8.96
C VAL A 59 -10.61 -12.66 -10.03
N LYS A 60 -10.96 -13.10 -11.23
CA LYS A 60 -10.20 -12.86 -12.45
C LYS A 60 -10.93 -11.82 -13.30
N GLY A 61 -10.18 -10.90 -13.90
CA GLY A 61 -10.73 -9.87 -14.76
C GLY A 61 -9.68 -8.89 -15.24
N LYS A 62 -10.11 -7.65 -15.54
CA LYS A 62 -9.24 -6.59 -16.07
C LYS A 62 -9.54 -5.25 -15.43
N TYR A 63 -8.49 -4.47 -15.20
CA TYR A 63 -8.67 -3.03 -14.95
C TYR A 63 -9.08 -2.35 -16.26
N VAL A 64 -10.13 -1.52 -16.23
CA VAL A 64 -10.69 -0.88 -17.45
C VAL A 64 -10.60 0.64 -17.44
N GLU A 65 -10.53 1.27 -16.27
CA GLU A 65 -10.32 2.72 -16.14
C GLU A 65 -9.70 3.07 -14.80
N PHE A 66 -8.92 4.15 -14.79
CA PHE A 66 -8.67 4.94 -13.58
C PHE A 66 -9.85 5.89 -13.38
N ILE A 67 -10.37 5.95 -12.15
CA ILE A 67 -11.56 6.75 -11.81
C ILE A 67 -11.12 8.08 -11.21
N ASP A 68 -10.52 8.02 -10.02
CA ASP A 68 -10.10 9.19 -9.25
C ASP A 68 -9.10 8.79 -8.14
N THR A 69 -8.70 9.80 -7.37
CA THR A 69 -7.96 9.64 -6.13
C THR A 69 -8.82 10.07 -4.95
N TRP A 70 -8.61 9.46 -3.79
CA TRP A 70 -9.35 9.80 -2.58
C TRP A 70 -8.50 9.60 -1.32
N ASN A 71 -8.94 10.17 -0.20
CA ASN A 71 -8.29 9.91 1.09
C ASN A 71 -8.79 8.56 1.61
N MET A 72 -7.92 7.59 1.85
CA MET A 72 -8.27 6.31 2.47
C MET A 72 -8.36 6.41 4.00
N SER A 73 -7.76 7.45 4.61
CA SER A 73 -7.78 7.63 6.05
C SER A 73 -9.17 8.06 6.53
N ARG A 74 -9.67 7.45 7.61
CA ARG A 74 -11.01 7.68 8.17
C ARG A 74 -10.92 8.33 9.54
N ASP A 75 -11.83 9.27 9.81
CA ASP A 75 -11.92 9.94 11.10
C ASP A 75 -12.15 8.91 12.22
N PRO A 76 -11.29 8.85 13.26
CA PRO A 76 -11.39 7.86 14.33
C PRO A 76 -12.64 8.02 15.20
N ILE A 77 -13.26 9.21 15.20
CA ILE A 77 -14.52 9.49 15.89
C ILE A 77 -15.71 9.12 14.99
N ASN A 78 -15.57 9.26 13.68
CA ASN A 78 -16.60 8.92 12.70
C ASN A 78 -16.02 8.30 11.43
N ILE A 79 -15.98 6.96 11.39
CA ILE A 79 -15.40 6.21 10.27
C ILE A 79 -16.09 6.42 8.91
N GLN A 80 -17.27 7.06 8.89
CA GLN A 80 -17.97 7.44 7.65
C GLN A 80 -17.37 8.68 6.98
N LYS A 81 -16.46 9.38 7.66
CA LYS A 81 -15.84 10.61 7.17
C LYS A 81 -14.35 10.42 6.92
N GLU A 82 -13.85 11.20 5.97
CA GLU A 82 -12.40 11.31 5.78
C GLU A 82 -11.75 11.94 7.00
N ASP A 83 -10.55 11.45 7.33
CA ASP A 83 -9.73 12.10 8.34
C ASP A 83 -9.27 13.48 7.83
N SER A 84 -9.41 14.52 8.65
CA SER A 84 -9.00 15.88 8.29
C SER A 84 -7.50 16.14 8.46
N GLU A 85 -6.83 15.34 9.26
CA GLU A 85 -5.41 15.49 9.64
C GLU A 85 -4.50 14.51 8.89
N TYR A 86 -4.99 13.30 8.60
CA TYR A 86 -4.25 12.26 7.91
C TYR A 86 -4.73 12.10 6.47
N TYR A 87 -3.78 11.89 5.57
CA TYR A 87 -4.06 11.68 4.16
C TYR A 87 -3.25 10.49 3.63
N ILE A 88 -3.97 9.43 3.27
CA ILE A 88 -3.45 8.26 2.58
C ILE A 88 -4.12 8.27 1.21
N GLU A 89 -3.35 8.44 0.15
CA GLU A 89 -3.87 8.54 -1.21
C GLU A 89 -4.20 7.15 -1.77
N GLY A 90 -5.50 6.86 -1.89
CA GLY A 90 -5.99 5.74 -2.67
C GLY A 90 -6.18 6.15 -4.12
N LYS A 91 -5.74 5.32 -5.06
CA LYS A 91 -6.11 5.40 -6.47
C LYS A 91 -7.19 4.38 -6.77
N ASN A 92 -8.32 4.85 -7.29
CA ASN A 92 -9.47 4.02 -7.59
C ASN A 92 -9.46 3.60 -9.05
N TYR A 93 -9.61 2.30 -9.28
CA TYR A 93 -9.70 1.73 -10.61
C TYR A 93 -10.96 0.89 -10.74
N ARG A 94 -11.61 0.98 -11.90
CA ARG A 94 -12.68 0.05 -12.23
C ARG A 94 -12.06 -1.27 -12.67
N PHE A 95 -12.51 -2.35 -12.07
CA PHE A 95 -12.17 -3.71 -12.44
C PHE A 95 -13.41 -4.43 -12.97
N GLN A 96 -13.31 -4.92 -14.21
CA GLN A 96 -14.34 -5.76 -14.82
C GLN A 96 -14.01 -7.21 -14.54
N ILE A 97 -14.88 -7.87 -13.78
CA ILE A 97 -14.80 -9.28 -13.44
C ILE A 97 -15.24 -10.11 -14.65
N GLU A 98 -14.44 -11.13 -14.95
CA GLU A 98 -14.71 -12.14 -15.98
C GLU A 98 -14.99 -13.51 -15.34
N GLU A 99 -14.40 -13.79 -14.18
CA GLU A 99 -14.63 -15.01 -13.42
C GLU A 99 -14.50 -14.75 -11.91
N VAL A 100 -15.41 -15.33 -11.12
CA VAL A 100 -15.33 -15.36 -9.65
C VAL A 100 -14.79 -16.71 -9.21
N ILE A 101 -13.68 -16.71 -8.46
CA ILE A 101 -13.00 -17.91 -7.95
C ILE A 101 -13.44 -18.18 -6.49
N LYS A 102 -13.54 -17.13 -5.67
CA LYS A 102 -14.01 -17.18 -4.27
C LYS A 102 -14.86 -15.95 -3.95
N GLY A 103 -15.85 -16.13 -3.08
CA GLY A 103 -16.69 -15.04 -2.56
C GLY A 103 -17.84 -14.68 -3.49
N ASN A 104 -18.52 -13.57 -3.18
CA ASN A 104 -19.65 -13.07 -3.95
C ASN A 104 -19.54 -11.55 -4.06
N PRO A 105 -18.89 -11.01 -5.11
CA PRO A 105 -18.82 -9.57 -5.33
C PRO A 105 -20.23 -9.01 -5.58
N GLU A 106 -20.45 -7.75 -5.22
CA GLU A 106 -21.77 -7.08 -5.34
C GLU A 106 -22.16 -6.82 -6.81
N SER A 107 -21.17 -6.79 -7.71
CA SER A 107 -21.32 -6.47 -9.13
C SER A 107 -20.20 -7.12 -9.95
N ASP A 108 -20.45 -7.38 -11.23
CA ASP A 108 -19.41 -7.80 -12.18
C ASP A 108 -18.44 -6.66 -12.53
N SER A 109 -18.78 -5.42 -12.17
CA SER A 109 -17.89 -4.26 -12.27
C SER A 109 -17.73 -3.64 -10.89
N ILE A 110 -16.52 -3.72 -10.35
CA ILE A 110 -16.18 -3.26 -8.99
C ILE A 110 -15.16 -2.13 -9.04
N ILE A 111 -15.04 -1.37 -7.95
CA ILE A 111 -13.99 -0.38 -7.77
C ILE A 111 -12.93 -0.96 -6.83
N VAL A 112 -11.69 -1.04 -7.29
CA VAL A 112 -10.55 -1.47 -6.48
C VAL A 112 -9.72 -0.24 -6.14
N SER A 113 -9.60 0.05 -4.85
CA SER A 113 -8.79 1.15 -4.33
C SER A 113 -7.42 0.62 -3.92
N ILE A 114 -6.36 1.22 -4.48
CA ILE A 114 -4.97 0.83 -4.20
C ILE A 114 -4.27 2.00 -3.50
N GLU A 115 -3.70 1.74 -2.32
CA GLU A 115 -2.87 2.71 -1.62
C GLU A 115 -1.64 3.07 -2.46
N SER A 116 -1.48 4.35 -2.78
CA SER A 116 -0.45 4.83 -3.70
C SER A 116 0.58 5.75 -3.06
N ALA A 117 0.19 6.53 -2.06
CA ALA A 117 1.09 7.45 -1.36
C ALA A 117 0.53 7.88 0.00
N THR A 118 1.39 8.37 0.87
CA THR A 118 1.01 8.90 2.19
C THR A 118 1.55 10.31 2.38
N ARG A 119 0.71 11.21 2.90
CA ARG A 119 1.15 12.55 3.31
C ARG A 119 1.92 12.42 4.62
N ASN A 120 3.21 12.72 4.55
CA ASN A 120 4.10 12.77 5.71
C ASN A 120 4.37 14.22 6.12
N SER A 121 4.89 14.39 7.32
CA SER A 121 5.35 15.67 7.83
C SER A 121 6.80 15.60 8.29
N ILE A 122 7.51 16.72 8.11
CA ILE A 122 8.86 16.93 8.62
C ILE A 122 8.93 18.26 9.34
N ASP A 123 9.66 18.29 10.45
CA ASP A 123 9.83 19.48 11.27
C ASP A 123 11.24 20.03 11.08
N PHE A 124 11.36 21.21 10.47
CA PHE A 124 12.64 21.82 10.15
C PHE A 124 13.22 22.70 11.26
N ARG A 125 12.53 22.81 12.41
CA ARG A 125 13.03 23.57 13.57
C ARG A 125 14.47 23.26 13.94
N GLU A 126 15.22 24.33 14.20
CA GLU A 126 16.60 24.21 14.66
C GLU A 126 16.68 23.87 16.15
N ASN A 127 15.81 24.45 16.99
CA ASN A 127 15.73 24.17 18.43
C ASN A 127 14.35 23.67 18.84
N ASP A 128 14.30 22.80 19.85
CA ASP A 128 13.04 22.26 20.38
C ASP A 128 12.11 23.32 20.98
N ASN A 129 12.67 24.46 21.37
CA ASN A 129 11.92 25.59 21.94
C ASN A 129 11.35 26.53 20.87
N ASP A 130 11.71 26.35 19.59
CA ASP A 130 11.18 27.15 18.49
C ASP A 130 9.75 26.72 18.15
N GLN A 131 8.99 27.63 17.52
CA GLN A 131 7.66 27.31 17.02
C GLN A 131 7.74 26.23 15.93
N PRO A 132 6.86 25.21 15.95
CA PRO A 132 6.87 24.14 14.95
C PRO A 132 6.97 24.66 13.53
N ASP A 133 7.94 24.15 12.78
CA ASP A 133 8.17 24.47 11.37
C ASP A 133 7.86 23.22 10.56
N ILE A 134 6.57 22.91 10.49
CA ILE A 134 6.06 21.65 9.93
C ILE A 134 5.81 21.83 8.44
N HIS A 135 6.49 21.00 7.65
CA HIS A 135 6.31 20.91 6.22
C HIS A 135 5.73 19.56 5.85
N HIS A 136 4.94 19.52 4.79
CA HIS A 136 4.29 18.32 4.31
C HIS A 136 4.85 17.89 2.97
N TYR A 137 4.89 16.58 2.75
CA TYR A 137 5.26 16.00 1.47
C TYR A 137 4.52 14.70 1.24
N MET A 138 4.35 14.33 -0.04
CA MET A 138 3.82 13.03 -0.43
C MET A 138 4.97 12.04 -0.54
N TYR A 139 4.81 10.89 0.09
CA TYR A 139 5.73 9.76 -0.03
C TYR A 139 5.01 8.63 -0.76
N THR A 140 5.49 8.27 -1.94
CA THR A 140 4.94 7.14 -2.71
C THR A 140 5.10 5.85 -1.93
N ASN A 141 4.01 5.10 -1.77
CA ASN A 141 4.06 3.78 -1.15
C ASN A 141 4.94 2.87 -2.03
N PRO A 142 6.03 2.28 -1.51
CA PRO A 142 6.93 1.48 -2.33
C PRO A 142 6.31 0.18 -2.83
N ARG A 143 5.21 -0.30 -2.21
CA ARG A 143 4.44 -1.45 -2.66
C ARG A 143 3.48 -1.11 -3.80
N PHE A 144 3.21 0.18 -4.04
CA PHE A 144 2.32 0.60 -5.10
C PHE A 144 2.86 0.17 -6.46
N ILE A 145 2.04 -0.59 -7.19
CA ILE A 145 2.21 -0.91 -8.59
C ILE A 145 0.96 -0.40 -9.30
N GLU A 146 1.15 0.54 -10.20
CA GLU A 146 0.05 1.04 -11.03
C GLU A 146 -0.40 -0.09 -11.98
N PRO A 147 -1.71 -0.44 -12.01
CA PRO A 147 -2.19 -1.51 -12.87
C PRO A 147 -2.18 -1.09 -14.34
N ASP A 148 -1.87 -2.04 -15.22
CA ASP A 148 -1.98 -1.83 -16.66
C ASP A 148 -3.43 -2.02 -17.10
N ILE A 149 -4.06 -0.95 -17.57
CA ILE A 149 -5.43 -1.00 -18.10
C ILE A 149 -5.49 -1.96 -19.30
N GLY A 150 -6.49 -2.84 -19.29
CA GLY A 150 -6.75 -3.83 -20.34
C GLY A 150 -6.05 -5.17 -20.15
N ASN A 151 -5.08 -5.29 -19.24
CA ASN A 151 -4.41 -6.55 -18.94
C ASN A 151 -5.24 -7.40 -17.96
N GLU A 152 -5.08 -8.72 -18.06
CA GLU A 152 -5.75 -9.69 -17.19
C GLU A 152 -5.03 -9.81 -15.84
N TYR A 153 -5.81 -9.91 -14.77
CA TYR A 153 -5.33 -10.11 -13.41
C TYR A 153 -6.21 -11.11 -12.65
N VAL A 154 -5.60 -11.82 -11.71
CA VAL A 154 -6.28 -12.41 -10.56
C VAL A 154 -6.05 -11.49 -9.37
N LEU A 155 -7.13 -11.08 -8.71
CA LEU A 155 -7.10 -10.22 -7.52
C LEU A 155 -7.59 -10.98 -6.29
N PHE A 156 -6.92 -10.72 -5.17
CA PHE A 156 -7.16 -11.25 -3.83
C PHE A 156 -7.66 -10.10 -2.97
N LEU A 157 -8.98 -10.03 -2.76
CA LEU A 157 -9.65 -8.81 -2.31
C LEU A 157 -10.41 -9.02 -1.01
N ASP A 158 -10.41 -7.96 -0.21
CA ASP A 158 -11.35 -7.76 0.89
C ASP A 158 -12.34 -6.65 0.55
N TYR A 159 -13.49 -6.70 1.22
CA TYR A 159 -14.57 -5.75 1.05
C TYR A 159 -15.00 -5.19 2.40
N ASN A 160 -14.92 -3.87 2.57
CA ASN A 160 -15.32 -3.24 3.83
C ASN A 160 -16.82 -2.95 3.85
N ASN A 161 -17.59 -3.88 4.40
CA ASN A 161 -19.03 -3.73 4.61
C ASN A 161 -19.41 -2.90 5.86
N SER A 162 -18.42 -2.37 6.61
CA SER A 162 -18.66 -1.63 7.86
C SER A 162 -18.92 -0.14 7.66
N ILE A 163 -18.70 0.38 6.45
CA ILE A 163 -18.94 1.78 6.07
C ILE A 163 -20.14 1.82 5.12
N GLU A 164 -21.15 2.64 5.43
CA GLU A 164 -22.36 2.70 4.61
C GLU A 164 -22.06 3.42 3.29
N ASN A 165 -22.51 2.86 2.17
CA ASN A 165 -22.24 3.38 0.81
C ASN A 165 -20.76 3.44 0.45
N PHE A 166 -19.98 2.49 0.96
CA PHE A 166 -18.55 2.38 0.73
C PHE A 166 -18.24 1.19 -0.15
N ASP A 167 -18.39 1.41 -1.45
CA ASP A 167 -18.37 0.34 -2.45
C ASP A 167 -16.95 0.11 -3.02
N TYR A 168 -15.95 0.13 -2.15
CA TYR A 168 -14.55 -0.07 -2.52
C TYR A 168 -14.05 -1.44 -2.06
N TYR A 169 -13.37 -2.12 -2.98
CA TYR A 169 -12.59 -3.32 -2.70
C TYR A 169 -11.11 -2.95 -2.51
N TYR A 170 -10.43 -3.71 -1.66
CA TYR A 170 -9.03 -3.50 -1.31
C TYR A 170 -8.26 -4.81 -1.45
N GLY A 171 -6.95 -4.72 -1.66
CA GLY A 171 -6.10 -5.91 -1.56
C GLY A 171 -6.15 -6.48 -0.15
N ALA A 172 -6.43 -7.78 -0.01
CA ALA A 172 -6.56 -8.43 1.29
C ALA A 172 -5.24 -8.49 2.07
N ILE A 173 -4.13 -8.72 1.36
CA ILE A 173 -2.77 -8.74 1.90
C ILE A 173 -1.76 -8.51 0.77
N GLU A 174 -0.56 -8.02 1.06
CA GLU A 174 0.49 -7.89 0.04
C GLU A 174 1.14 -9.26 -0.24
N PRO A 175 1.35 -9.66 -1.51
CA PRO A 175 0.80 -9.08 -2.73
C PRO A 175 -0.63 -9.55 -2.99
N PHE A 176 -1.49 -8.64 -3.45
CA PHE A 176 -2.89 -8.96 -3.68
C PHE A 176 -3.24 -9.21 -5.17
N SER A 177 -2.27 -9.07 -6.08
CA SER A 177 -2.53 -9.19 -7.52
C SER A 177 -1.51 -10.06 -8.24
N ILE A 178 -2.02 -10.84 -9.20
CA ILE A 178 -1.25 -11.66 -10.12
C ILE A 178 -1.66 -11.25 -11.53
N LYS A 179 -0.72 -10.72 -12.31
CA LYS A 179 -0.94 -10.38 -13.72
C LYS A 179 -0.87 -11.65 -14.57
N ILE A 180 -1.73 -11.74 -15.58
CA ILE A 180 -1.70 -12.80 -16.59
C ILE A 180 -1.23 -12.17 -17.91
N GLU A 181 -0.13 -12.68 -18.46
CA GLU A 181 0.43 -12.21 -19.73
C GLU A 181 0.91 -13.41 -20.55
N ASN A 182 0.40 -13.57 -21.78
CA ASN A 182 0.73 -14.71 -22.65
C ASN A 182 0.54 -16.07 -21.96
N ASN A 183 -0.56 -16.22 -21.21
CA ASN A 183 -0.88 -17.38 -20.37
C ASN A 183 0.10 -17.67 -19.21
N LYS A 184 1.09 -16.80 -18.97
CA LYS A 184 1.97 -16.87 -17.80
C LYS A 184 1.44 -15.98 -16.69
N THR A 185 1.59 -16.43 -15.46
CA THR A 185 1.24 -15.66 -14.26
C THR A 185 2.46 -14.93 -13.73
N ILE A 186 2.26 -13.69 -13.24
CA ILE A 186 3.34 -12.83 -12.74
C ILE A 186 2.87 -12.18 -11.43
N LEU A 187 3.50 -12.54 -10.32
CA LEU A 187 3.19 -11.98 -9.00
C LEU A 187 3.53 -10.49 -8.97
N GLN A 188 2.55 -9.65 -8.68
CA GLN A 188 2.75 -8.21 -8.64
C GLN A 188 3.15 -7.78 -7.23
N SER A 189 4.45 -7.63 -7.01
CA SER A 189 4.99 -6.97 -5.84
C SER A 189 6.30 -6.28 -6.15
N ASN A 190 6.54 -5.12 -5.52
CA ASN A 190 7.85 -4.48 -5.50
C ASN A 190 8.76 -5.05 -4.40
N LEU A 191 8.20 -5.89 -3.51
CA LEU A 191 8.93 -6.51 -2.41
C LEU A 191 9.68 -7.78 -2.79
N ILE A 192 9.54 -8.26 -4.03
CA ILE A 192 10.29 -9.43 -4.51
C ILE A 192 11.79 -9.19 -4.32
N THR A 193 12.50 -10.12 -3.68
CA THR A 193 13.91 -9.97 -3.23
C THR A 193 14.83 -9.30 -4.26
N ASP A 194 14.75 -9.68 -5.53
CA ASP A 194 15.59 -9.11 -6.58
C ASP A 194 15.20 -7.68 -7.00
N LYS A 195 13.95 -7.28 -6.76
CA LYS A 195 13.49 -5.89 -6.94
C LYS A 195 13.93 -5.01 -5.78
N ILE A 196 13.81 -5.48 -4.53
CA ILE A 196 14.29 -4.74 -3.35
C ILE A 196 15.79 -4.46 -3.45
N ARG A 197 16.61 -5.44 -3.82
CA ARG A 197 18.07 -5.24 -4.01
C ARG A 197 18.41 -4.15 -5.03
N LYS A 198 17.51 -3.86 -5.97
CA LYS A 198 17.69 -2.82 -6.99
C LYS A 198 17.17 -1.45 -6.53
N GLN A 199 16.30 -1.39 -5.53
CA GLN A 199 15.88 -0.12 -4.92
C GLN A 199 17.01 0.44 -4.05
N LYS A 200 17.25 1.75 -4.15
CA LYS A 200 18.24 2.44 -3.30
C LYS A 200 17.81 2.35 -1.84
N GLU A 201 18.76 2.19 -0.92
CA GLU A 201 18.53 2.18 0.54
C GLU A 201 17.85 3.45 1.08
N SER A 202 17.77 4.52 0.28
CA SER A 202 17.02 5.75 0.59
C SER A 202 16.62 6.49 -0.70
N THR A 203 15.50 7.22 -0.62
CA THR A 203 14.99 8.11 -1.67
C THR A 203 15.16 9.55 -1.23
N ALA A 204 15.85 10.37 -2.03
CA ALA A 204 15.96 11.80 -1.82
C ALA A 204 14.72 12.49 -2.39
N ILE A 205 14.03 13.27 -1.55
CA ILE A 205 12.88 14.10 -1.91
C ILE A 205 13.21 15.57 -1.61
N ASN A 206 12.62 16.49 -2.38
CA ASN A 206 12.71 17.91 -2.11
C ASN A 206 11.45 18.36 -1.36
N VAL A 207 11.64 18.96 -0.19
CA VAL A 207 10.56 19.56 0.61
C VAL A 207 10.91 21.02 0.78
N ASP A 208 10.19 21.90 0.06
CA ASP A 208 10.36 23.35 0.08
C ASP A 208 11.82 23.82 -0.12
N GLY A 209 12.54 23.18 -1.05
CA GLY A 209 13.93 23.51 -1.36
C GLY A 209 14.96 22.77 -0.51
N VAL A 210 14.54 22.00 0.51
CA VAL A 210 15.41 21.20 1.37
C VAL A 210 15.40 19.73 0.90
N GLU A 211 16.58 19.13 0.77
CA GLU A 211 16.68 17.69 0.49
C GLU A 211 16.45 16.87 1.76
N VAL A 212 15.48 15.98 1.69
CA VAL A 212 15.17 14.99 2.73
C VAL A 212 15.45 13.60 2.19
N ASN A 213 16.30 12.85 2.88
CA ASN A 213 16.59 11.47 2.55
C ASN A 213 15.67 10.55 3.35
N VAL A 214 14.70 9.93 2.67
CA VAL A 214 13.73 9.02 3.26
C VAL A 214 14.20 7.57 3.10
N LYS A 215 14.37 6.86 4.20
CA LYS A 215 14.61 5.41 4.22
C LYS A 215 13.37 4.71 4.73
N GLU A 216 12.91 3.69 4.01
CA GLU A 216 11.91 2.75 4.50
C GLU A 216 12.55 1.37 4.69
N GLU A 217 12.16 0.68 5.75
CA GLU A 217 12.61 -0.68 6.02
C GLU A 217 11.59 -1.66 5.47
N LEU A 218 11.95 -2.37 4.40
CA LEU A 218 11.06 -3.29 3.70
C LEU A 218 11.40 -4.75 4.01
N VAL A 219 10.36 -5.57 4.19
CA VAL A 219 10.48 -7.01 4.33
C VAL A 219 10.46 -7.65 2.94
N PRO A 220 11.51 -8.38 2.54
CA PRO A 220 11.54 -9.04 1.24
C PRO A 220 10.55 -10.20 1.17
N LEU A 221 10.06 -10.43 -0.04
CA LEU A 221 9.18 -11.52 -0.41
C LEU A 221 9.84 -12.38 -1.48
N ASP A 222 9.61 -13.70 -1.42
CA ASP A 222 9.98 -14.61 -2.51
C ASP A 222 8.82 -14.76 -3.50
N ASP A 223 9.15 -14.94 -4.79
CA ASP A 223 8.15 -15.29 -5.79
C ASP A 223 7.70 -16.74 -5.58
N PHE A 224 6.59 -16.91 -4.88
CA PHE A 224 6.02 -18.22 -4.54
C PHE A 224 5.09 -18.81 -5.61
N ILE A 225 4.84 -18.09 -6.71
CA ILE A 225 4.07 -18.63 -7.85
C ILE A 225 4.99 -19.08 -8.99
N GLY A 226 6.21 -18.51 -9.11
CA GLY A 226 7.19 -18.92 -10.10
C GLY A 226 6.65 -18.90 -11.54
N GLU A 227 7.02 -19.90 -12.35
CA GLU A 227 6.60 -20.00 -13.76
C GLU A 227 5.28 -20.76 -13.96
N MET A 228 4.27 -20.52 -13.12
CA MET A 228 2.95 -21.12 -13.30
C MET A 228 2.18 -20.48 -14.46
N ASP A 229 1.47 -21.30 -15.23
CA ASP A 229 0.39 -20.82 -16.10
C ASP A 229 -0.91 -20.60 -15.32
N TYR A 230 -1.91 -20.00 -15.98
CA TYR A 230 -3.19 -19.71 -15.32
C TYR A 230 -3.95 -20.98 -14.90
N ASP A 231 -3.90 -22.06 -15.68
CA ASP A 231 -4.62 -23.29 -15.34
C ASP A 231 -4.01 -23.96 -14.09
N GLN A 232 -2.68 -23.93 -13.97
CA GLN A 232 -1.96 -24.38 -12.78
C GLN A 232 -2.32 -23.54 -11.56
N LEU A 233 -2.27 -22.20 -11.67
CA LEU A 233 -2.68 -21.29 -10.60
C LEU A 233 -4.12 -21.58 -10.17
N LYS A 234 -5.03 -21.67 -11.14
CA LYS A 234 -6.44 -21.95 -10.91
C LYS A 234 -6.65 -23.24 -10.12
N ASN A 235 -5.99 -24.33 -10.52
CA ASN A 235 -6.05 -25.60 -9.79
C ASN A 235 -5.56 -25.47 -8.33
N MET A 236 -4.56 -24.64 -8.05
CA MET A 236 -4.11 -24.37 -6.68
C MET A 236 -5.11 -23.52 -5.88
N LEU A 237 -5.92 -22.69 -6.55
CA LEU A 237 -6.97 -21.90 -5.91
C LEU A 237 -8.23 -22.70 -5.59
N PHE A 238 -8.52 -23.79 -6.30
CA PHE A 238 -9.72 -24.62 -6.05
C PHE A 238 -9.50 -25.82 -5.13
N ASN A 239 -8.26 -26.30 -4.98
CA ASN A 239 -7.91 -27.38 -4.05
C ASN A 239 -7.59 -26.87 -2.65
#